data_AF-A0A3L6JJY6-F1
#
_entry.id   AF-A0A3L6JJY6-F1
#
_cell.length_a   1.000
_cell.length_b   1.000
_cell.length_c   1.000
_cell.angle_alpha   90.00
_cell.angle_beta   90.00
_cell.angle_gamma   90.00
#
_symmetry.space_group_name_H-M   'P 1'
#
loop_
_entity.id
_entity.type
_entity.pdbx_description
1 polymer ?
#
loop_
_entity_poly.entity_id
_entity_poly.type
_entity_poly.pdbx_seq_one_letter_code
_entity_poly.pdbx_strand_id
1 'polypeptide(L)'
;MERLIPDDNVMVTTENHDLISHEKALVKMDAGCVWVYLLEDGVRVGAAFVGPSRFAVDAIAETKFGAMGESVSGSLEGVQLYVGVVPLEVISRSADESCLQKQGFHDTKSFLTEIESTIKDQLNGDRSQVKIDQKERSQILFGRDTEKVKIILVLSKKKGLVFTHGKQVFVLGDDSMVSVSKSGVAISDKHGKHIVVGKGGIHGIDNFVDIGPIITESVTNAMKSLKGLKSLKSMKKSLKGFPYDNVDDFDWDD
;
A
#
# COMPACT_ATOMS: atom_id res chain seq x y z
N MET A 1 14.89 2.86 -16.40
CA MET A 1 14.06 2.44 -15.24
C MET A 1 14.91 2.83 -14.05
N GLU A 2 14.46 3.85 -13.32
CA GLU A 2 15.32 4.64 -12.43
C GLU A 2 15.45 3.87 -11.11
N ARG A 3 16.69 3.59 -10.71
CA ARG A 3 17.00 2.76 -9.54
C ARG A 3 17.32 3.69 -8.38
N LEU A 4 16.59 3.56 -7.28
CA LEU A 4 16.96 4.18 -6.02
C LEU A 4 18.32 3.63 -5.57
N ILE A 5 19.26 4.53 -5.31
CA ILE A 5 20.59 4.22 -4.78
C ILE A 5 20.88 5.13 -3.57
N PRO A 6 21.64 4.68 -2.58
CA PRO A 6 22.10 5.56 -1.52
C PRO A 6 23.18 6.52 -2.05
N ASP A 7 23.22 7.73 -1.48
CA ASP A 7 24.34 8.66 -1.57
C ASP A 7 25.56 8.08 -0.80
N ASP A 8 26.74 8.70 -0.93
CA ASP A 8 27.96 8.27 -0.23
C ASP A 8 28.20 9.01 1.09
N ASN A 9 27.56 10.16 1.28
CA ASN A 9 27.71 10.99 2.47
C ASN A 9 26.83 10.50 3.64
N VAL A 10 27.43 9.69 4.52
CA VAL A 10 26.76 9.17 5.72
C VAL A 10 26.80 10.17 6.86
N MET A 11 25.63 10.42 7.43
CA MET A 11 25.40 11.43 8.46
C MET A 11 24.76 10.78 9.69
N VAL A 12 24.80 11.48 10.83
CA VAL A 12 24.13 11.08 12.07
C VAL A 12 23.32 12.25 12.63
N THR A 13 22.08 12.00 13.03
CA THR A 13 21.22 13.03 13.64
C THR A 13 21.75 13.43 15.02
N THR A 14 21.78 14.73 15.30
CA THR A 14 22.16 15.28 16.61
C THR A 14 20.95 15.67 17.44
N GLU A 15 19.78 15.77 16.82
CA GLU A 15 18.52 16.17 17.43
C GLU A 15 17.38 15.25 17.00
N ASN A 16 16.28 15.29 17.75
CA ASN A 16 15.06 14.58 17.41
C ASN A 16 14.34 15.28 16.25
N HIS A 17 13.74 14.51 15.35
CA HIS A 17 13.04 15.03 14.17
C HIS A 17 11.84 14.19 13.77
N ASP A 18 10.76 14.86 13.42
CA ASP A 18 9.55 14.21 12.92
C ASP A 18 9.62 14.15 11.38
N LEU A 19 9.93 12.96 10.84
CA LEU A 19 9.92 12.70 9.39
C LEU A 19 8.52 12.85 8.81
N ILE A 20 7.52 12.34 9.55
CA ILE A 20 6.11 12.48 9.24
C ILE A 20 5.44 13.05 10.48
N SER A 21 4.76 14.18 10.31
CA SER A 21 3.94 14.81 11.35
C SER A 21 2.57 15.09 10.74
N HIS A 22 1.62 14.20 11.03
CA HIS A 22 0.25 14.22 10.53
C HIS A 22 -0.70 13.88 11.67
N GLU A 23 -1.93 14.39 11.64
CA GLU A 23 -2.95 14.14 12.67
C GLU A 23 -3.19 12.65 12.95
N LYS A 24 -3.04 11.80 11.92
CA LYS A 24 -3.23 10.35 11.98
C LYS A 24 -1.94 9.54 11.91
N ALA A 25 -0.78 10.18 11.73
CA ALA A 25 0.49 9.47 11.62
C ALA A 25 1.68 10.29 12.10
N LEU A 26 2.55 9.63 12.85
CA LEU A 26 3.83 10.15 13.30
C LEU A 26 4.92 9.15 12.92
N VAL A 27 6.00 9.65 12.33
CA VAL A 27 7.26 8.92 12.21
C VAL A 27 8.35 9.82 12.75
N LYS A 28 9.04 9.37 13.78
CA LYS A 28 10.03 10.15 14.50
C LYS A 28 11.38 9.46 14.49
N MET A 29 12.41 10.21 14.14
CA MET A 29 13.81 9.88 14.36
C MET A 29 14.27 10.57 15.64
N ASP A 30 14.88 9.83 16.56
CA ASP A 30 15.54 10.43 17.70
C ASP A 30 17.02 10.72 17.36
N ALA A 31 17.71 11.46 18.22
CA ALA A 31 19.14 11.72 18.06
C ALA A 31 19.94 10.41 18.03
N GLY A 32 20.95 10.33 17.15
CA GLY A 32 21.82 9.17 16.99
C GLY A 32 21.41 8.20 15.87
N CYS A 33 20.41 8.53 15.06
CA CYS A 33 20.12 7.81 13.82
C CYS A 33 21.21 8.07 12.78
N VAL A 34 21.79 7.00 12.25
CA VAL A 34 22.68 7.06 11.09
C VAL A 34 21.84 7.02 9.83
N TRP A 35 22.12 7.90 8.88
CA TRP A 35 21.32 8.04 7.67
C TRP A 35 22.13 8.49 6.47
N VAL A 36 21.54 8.32 5.29
CA VAL A 36 22.07 8.79 4.02
C VAL A 36 20.93 9.16 3.08
N TYR A 37 21.17 10.08 2.15
CA TYR A 37 20.20 10.39 1.12
C TYR A 37 19.96 9.22 0.18
N LEU A 38 18.74 9.10 -0.32
CA LEU A 38 18.38 8.25 -1.45
C LEU A 38 18.30 9.11 -2.70
N LEU A 39 18.92 8.62 -3.77
CA LEU A 39 19.01 9.28 -5.06
C LEU A 39 18.23 8.50 -6.11
N GLU A 40 17.51 9.22 -6.96
CA GLU A 40 16.91 8.73 -8.21
C GLU A 40 17.43 9.64 -9.32
N ASP A 41 18.17 9.07 -10.27
CA ASP A 41 18.88 9.81 -11.34
C ASP A 41 19.74 11.00 -10.83
N GLY A 42 20.38 10.80 -9.67
CA GLY A 42 21.22 11.81 -9.00
C GLY A 42 20.45 12.88 -8.24
N VAL A 43 19.11 12.83 -8.24
CA VAL A 43 18.25 13.75 -7.48
C VAL A 43 17.92 13.15 -6.13
N ARG A 44 18.02 13.94 -5.05
CA ARG A 44 17.61 13.52 -3.71
C ARG A 44 16.09 13.40 -3.62
N VAL A 45 15.62 12.21 -3.26
CA VAL A 45 14.20 11.88 -3.23
C VAL A 45 13.73 11.35 -1.88
N GLY A 46 14.65 11.06 -0.97
CA GLY A 46 14.35 10.49 0.33
C GLY A 46 15.60 10.23 1.15
N ALA A 47 15.47 9.47 2.22
CA ALA A 47 16.58 9.07 3.07
C ALA A 47 16.43 7.61 3.51
N ALA A 48 17.55 6.90 3.63
CA ALA A 48 17.62 5.64 4.33
C ALA A 48 18.26 5.87 5.69
N PHE A 49 17.72 5.26 6.74
CA PHE A 49 18.20 5.48 8.11
C PHE A 49 18.10 4.23 8.99
N VAL A 50 18.89 4.22 10.05
CA VAL A 50 18.92 3.19 11.09
C VAL A 50 19.19 3.84 12.45
N GLY A 51 18.56 3.30 13.50
CA GLY A 51 18.76 3.74 14.87
C GLY A 51 17.46 4.10 15.60
N PRO A 52 17.57 4.77 16.76
CA PRO A 52 16.43 5.06 17.64
C PRO A 52 15.33 5.85 16.91
N SER A 53 14.24 5.17 16.57
CA SER A 53 13.14 5.75 15.82
C SER A 53 11.86 4.98 16.09
N ARG A 54 10.72 5.65 15.87
CA ARG A 54 9.40 5.11 16.19
C ARG A 54 8.34 5.60 15.22
N PHE A 55 7.26 4.86 15.15
CA PHE A 55 6.06 5.23 14.41
C PHE A 55 4.82 5.13 15.28
N ALA A 56 3.81 5.91 14.94
CA ALA A 56 2.46 5.78 15.46
C ALA A 56 1.48 6.12 14.33
N VAL A 57 0.45 5.30 14.17
CA VAL A 57 -0.64 5.50 13.23
C VAL A 57 -1.94 5.37 13.99
N ASP A 58 -2.73 6.44 14.00
CA ASP A 58 -4.07 6.41 14.51
C ASP A 58 -5.02 5.98 13.38
N ALA A 59 -5.42 4.71 13.38
CA ALA A 59 -6.43 4.20 12.47
C ALA A 59 -7.82 4.15 13.13
N ILE A 60 -8.09 5.02 14.10
CA ILE A 60 -9.43 5.17 14.69
C ILE A 60 -10.23 6.20 13.88
N ALA A 61 -11.40 5.77 13.43
CA ALA A 61 -12.44 6.61 12.84
C ALA A 61 -13.54 6.90 13.88
N GLU A 62 -13.84 8.18 14.09
CA GLU A 62 -14.98 8.58 14.91
C GLU A 62 -16.26 8.49 14.07
N THR A 63 -17.25 7.75 14.55
CA THR A 63 -18.56 7.62 13.91
C THR A 63 -19.67 8.07 14.87
N LYS A 64 -20.88 8.28 14.33
CA LYS A 64 -22.07 8.60 15.13
C LYS A 64 -22.46 7.52 16.15
N PHE A 65 -21.94 6.30 16.01
CA PHE A 65 -22.19 5.17 16.92
C PHE A 65 -21.01 4.84 17.83
N GLY A 66 -19.91 5.60 17.75
CA GLY A 66 -18.70 5.40 18.53
C GLY A 66 -17.42 5.38 17.69
N ALA A 67 -16.29 5.27 18.36
CA ALA A 67 -14.98 5.14 17.73
C ALA A 67 -14.75 3.70 17.23
N MET A 68 -14.28 3.54 16.00
CA MET A 68 -13.97 2.24 15.40
C MET A 68 -12.56 2.24 14.83
N GLY A 69 -11.80 1.18 15.10
CA GLY A 69 -10.43 1.02 14.64
C GLY A 69 -9.46 0.74 15.78
N GLU A 70 -8.17 0.78 15.47
CA GLU A 70 -7.09 0.54 16.42
C GLU A 70 -5.92 1.47 16.10
N SER A 71 -5.30 2.06 17.12
CA SER A 71 -4.04 2.79 16.94
C SER A 71 -2.88 1.79 16.99
N VAL A 72 -1.96 1.90 16.04
CA VAL A 72 -0.78 1.03 15.95
C VAL A 72 0.46 1.88 16.16
N SER A 73 1.32 1.48 17.10
CA SER A 73 2.57 2.19 17.37
C SER A 73 3.68 1.21 17.72
N GLY A 74 4.92 1.58 17.42
CA GLY A 74 6.07 0.74 17.75
C GLY A 74 7.39 1.45 17.46
N SER A 75 8.48 0.81 17.90
CA SER A 75 9.84 1.21 17.52
C SER A 75 10.20 0.60 16.17
N LEU A 76 10.97 1.34 15.37
CA LEU A 76 11.50 0.86 14.11
C LEU A 76 12.84 0.15 14.36
N GLU A 77 13.10 -0.94 13.64
CA GLU A 77 14.34 -1.72 13.74
C GLU A 77 14.88 -2.09 12.34
N GLY A 78 16.20 -2.04 12.21
CA GLY A 78 16.91 -2.24 10.95
C GLY A 78 16.89 -0.99 10.06
N VAL A 79 17.23 -1.17 8.78
CA VAL A 79 17.21 -0.07 7.81
C VAL A 79 15.77 0.26 7.42
N GLN A 80 15.44 1.54 7.53
CA GLN A 80 14.17 2.13 7.10
C GLN A 80 14.42 2.98 5.86
N LEU A 81 13.47 2.99 4.93
CA LEU A 81 13.50 3.80 3.73
C LEU A 81 12.37 4.81 3.78
N TYR A 82 12.71 6.09 3.75
CA TYR A 82 11.76 7.18 3.65
C TYR A 82 11.88 7.85 2.29
N VAL A 83 10.77 8.02 1.59
CA VAL A 83 10.67 8.75 0.32
C VAL A 83 9.80 9.99 0.54
N GLY A 84 10.37 11.14 0.26
CA GLY A 84 9.82 12.45 0.59
C GLY A 84 10.94 13.45 0.87
N VAL A 85 10.65 14.73 0.64
CA VAL A 85 11.62 15.80 0.90
C VAL A 85 11.76 15.99 2.40
N VAL A 86 12.98 15.85 2.92
CA VAL A 86 13.31 16.12 4.32
C VAL A 86 14.73 16.73 4.43
N PRO A 87 14.90 17.90 5.06
CA PRO A 87 16.21 18.55 5.20
C PRO A 87 16.96 18.05 6.45
N LEU A 88 17.41 16.79 6.43
CA LEU A 88 18.07 16.18 7.59
C LEU A 88 19.47 16.73 7.87
N GLU A 89 20.14 17.40 6.92
CA GLU A 89 21.49 17.92 7.11
C GLU A 89 21.57 18.99 8.21
N VAL A 90 20.51 19.79 8.36
CA VAL A 90 20.49 20.93 9.29
C VAL A 90 20.57 20.47 10.75
N ILE A 91 20.13 19.24 11.01
CA ILE A 91 20.08 18.61 12.35
C ILE A 91 21.08 17.46 12.48
N SER A 92 22.09 17.41 11.61
CA SER A 92 23.01 16.28 11.51
C SER A 92 24.47 16.72 11.41
N ARG A 93 25.35 15.78 11.73
CA ARG A 93 26.80 15.87 11.48
C ARG A 93 27.26 14.67 10.68
N SER A 94 28.46 14.73 10.09
CA SER A 94 29.08 13.55 9.48
C SER A 94 29.23 12.42 10.51
N ALA A 95 28.87 11.21 10.10
CA ALA A 95 29.01 10.03 10.93
C ALA A 95 30.48 9.61 11.00
N ASP A 96 30.97 9.38 12.20
CA ASP A 96 32.23 8.68 12.43
C ASP A 96 31.99 7.16 12.52
N GLU A 97 33.06 6.36 12.46
CA GLU A 97 32.97 4.89 12.56
C GLU A 97 32.26 4.43 13.83
N SER A 98 32.41 5.15 14.94
CA SER A 98 31.76 4.79 16.21
C SER A 98 30.24 4.92 16.14
N CYS A 99 29.72 5.86 15.34
CA CYS A 99 28.28 6.01 15.10
C CYS A 99 27.72 4.80 14.36
N LEU A 100 28.44 4.31 13.34
CA LEU A 100 28.07 3.12 12.57
C LEU A 100 28.12 1.84 13.43
N GLN A 101 29.18 1.67 14.21
CA GLN A 101 29.34 0.52 15.10
C GLN A 101 28.25 0.41 16.16
N LYS A 102 27.77 1.55 16.70
CA LYS A 102 26.61 1.56 17.61
C LYS A 102 25.33 1.04 16.98
N GLN A 103 25.22 1.13 15.65
CA GLN A 103 24.07 0.62 14.88
C GLN A 103 24.32 -0.80 14.33
N GLY A 104 25.43 -1.44 14.70
CA GLY A 104 25.77 -2.80 14.28
C GLY A 104 26.51 -2.91 12.94
N PHE A 105 27.02 -1.79 12.41
CA PHE A 105 27.78 -1.77 11.15
C PHE A 105 29.28 -1.62 11.41
N HIS A 106 30.10 -2.35 10.65
CA HIS A 106 31.56 -2.30 10.79
C HIS A 106 32.14 -1.00 10.24
N ASP A 107 31.61 -0.55 9.11
CA ASP A 107 32.06 0.61 8.34
C ASP A 107 30.93 1.17 7.45
N THR A 108 31.20 2.30 6.78
CA THR A 108 30.26 2.94 5.84
C THR A 108 29.84 1.97 4.73
N LYS A 109 30.75 1.14 4.23
CA LYS A 109 30.47 0.23 3.12
C LYS A 109 29.45 -0.84 3.49
N SER A 110 29.56 -1.41 4.69
CA SER A 110 28.62 -2.39 5.24
C SER A 110 27.23 -1.80 5.42
N PHE A 111 27.14 -0.54 5.86
CA PHE A 111 25.88 0.19 5.97
C PHE A 111 25.22 0.44 4.61
N LEU A 112 25.97 0.97 3.63
CA LEU A 112 25.45 1.21 2.28
C LEU A 112 25.01 -0.10 1.61
N THR A 113 25.73 -1.19 1.82
CA THR A 113 25.37 -2.53 1.30
C THR A 113 24.04 -3.02 1.88
N GLU A 114 23.81 -2.82 3.19
CA GLU A 114 22.54 -3.18 3.83
C GLU A 114 21.38 -2.32 3.32
N ILE A 115 21.61 -1.03 3.03
CA ILE A 115 20.61 -0.16 2.39
C ILE A 115 20.27 -0.67 1.00
N GLU A 116 21.25 -1.00 0.17
CA GLU A 116 21.01 -1.56 -1.17
C GLU A 116 20.22 -2.87 -1.12
N SER A 117 20.56 -3.75 -0.16
CA SER A 117 19.82 -4.99 0.12
C SER A 117 18.37 -4.68 0.50
N THR A 118 18.16 -3.69 1.38
CA THR A 118 16.83 -3.27 1.84
C THR A 118 16.00 -2.67 0.70
N ILE A 119 16.59 -1.83 -0.15
CA ILE A 119 15.95 -1.29 -1.36
C ILE A 119 15.50 -2.43 -2.26
N LYS A 120 16.36 -3.44 -2.46
CA LYS A 120 16.00 -4.62 -3.25
C LYS A 120 14.82 -5.37 -2.62
N ASP A 121 14.91 -5.70 -1.34
CA ASP A 121 13.90 -6.50 -0.63
C ASP A 121 12.53 -5.82 -0.48
N GLN A 122 12.50 -4.49 -0.31
CA GLN A 122 11.28 -3.76 -0.01
C GLN A 122 10.62 -3.12 -1.23
N LEU A 123 11.39 -2.71 -2.25
CA LEU A 123 10.87 -2.02 -3.44
C LEU A 123 10.92 -2.87 -4.70
N ASN A 124 11.87 -3.80 -4.80
CA ASN A 124 12.09 -4.63 -5.98
C ASN A 124 11.92 -6.11 -5.62
N GLY A 125 10.66 -6.53 -5.40
CA GLY A 125 10.35 -7.97 -5.39
C GLY A 125 10.89 -8.65 -6.66
N ASP A 126 11.01 -9.98 -6.64
CA ASP A 126 11.75 -10.79 -7.64
C ASP A 126 11.45 -10.51 -9.13
N ARG A 127 10.37 -9.80 -9.49
CA ARG A 127 9.96 -9.59 -10.90
C ARG A 127 9.34 -8.23 -11.27
N SER A 128 9.31 -7.23 -10.38
CA SER A 128 8.73 -5.92 -10.74
C SER A 128 9.42 -4.78 -10.01
N GLN A 129 9.98 -3.83 -10.76
CA GLN A 129 10.49 -2.59 -10.17
C GLN A 129 9.31 -1.63 -9.94
N VAL A 130 9.08 -1.27 -8.69
CA VAL A 130 8.03 -0.32 -8.31
C VAL A 130 8.45 1.08 -8.72
N LYS A 131 7.66 1.74 -9.57
CA LYS A 131 7.82 3.17 -9.84
C LYS A 131 7.14 3.97 -8.75
N ILE A 132 7.90 4.81 -8.05
CA ILE A 132 7.33 5.80 -7.14
C ILE A 132 7.06 7.07 -7.94
N ASP A 133 5.81 7.26 -8.38
CA ASP A 133 5.45 8.51 -9.08
C ASP A 133 5.39 9.66 -8.06
N GLN A 134 6.47 10.43 -7.97
CA GLN A 134 6.62 11.56 -7.02
C GLN A 134 5.83 12.82 -7.41
N LYS A 135 4.92 12.74 -8.40
CA LYS A 135 4.15 13.90 -8.88
C LYS A 135 3.29 14.58 -7.81
N GLU A 136 3.06 13.95 -6.66
CA GLU A 136 2.37 14.55 -5.53
C GLU A 136 3.27 14.47 -4.29
N ARG A 137 3.18 15.49 -3.39
CA ARG A 137 3.89 15.59 -2.10
C ARG A 137 3.51 14.44 -1.15
N SER A 138 3.81 13.23 -1.57
CA SER A 138 3.51 11.99 -0.89
C SER A 138 4.72 11.63 -0.06
N GLN A 139 4.49 11.25 1.18
CA GLN A 139 5.51 10.78 2.11
C GLN A 139 5.32 9.29 2.24
N ILE A 140 6.37 8.51 2.00
CA ILE A 140 6.31 7.05 2.06
C ILE A 140 7.39 6.55 3.00
N LEU A 141 7.03 5.72 3.96
CA LEU A 141 7.96 4.96 4.79
C LEU A 141 7.81 3.47 4.44
N PHE A 142 8.93 2.83 4.14
CA PHE A 142 9.07 1.38 4.12
C PHE A 142 10.01 0.97 5.25
N GLY A 143 9.62 -0.02 6.04
CA GLY A 143 10.33 -0.31 7.26
C GLY A 143 9.99 -1.63 7.91
N ARG A 144 10.55 -1.84 9.10
CA ARG A 144 10.23 -2.95 9.99
C ARG A 144 10.19 -2.48 11.43
N ASP A 145 9.33 -3.08 12.24
CA ASP A 145 9.37 -2.89 13.69
C ASP A 145 10.36 -3.85 14.37
N THR A 146 10.43 -3.77 15.70
CA THR A 146 11.24 -4.64 16.56
C THR A 146 10.83 -6.12 16.52
N GLU A 147 9.65 -6.45 16.00
CA GLU A 147 9.21 -7.82 15.77
C GLU A 147 9.52 -8.29 14.34
N LYS A 148 10.24 -7.47 13.56
CA LYS A 148 10.59 -7.66 12.15
C LYS A 148 9.37 -7.69 11.22
N VAL A 149 8.24 -7.15 11.68
CA VAL A 149 7.01 -7.03 10.89
C VAL A 149 7.19 -5.88 9.89
N LYS A 150 6.91 -6.15 8.61
CA LYS A 150 7.00 -5.14 7.56
C LYS A 150 5.97 -4.02 7.78
N ILE A 151 6.45 -2.79 7.65
CA ILE A 151 5.68 -1.56 7.71
C ILE A 151 5.72 -0.89 6.34
N ILE A 152 4.55 -0.48 5.85
CA ILE A 152 4.44 0.47 4.73
C ILE A 152 3.48 1.57 5.17
N LEU A 153 3.92 2.81 5.20
CA LEU A 153 3.08 3.97 5.48
C LEU A 153 3.19 4.92 4.30
N VAL A 154 2.07 5.16 3.62
CA VAL A 154 1.95 6.13 2.53
C VAL A 154 1.01 7.22 2.99
N LEU A 155 1.47 8.46 2.99
CA LEU A 155 0.67 9.64 3.26
C LEU A 155 0.61 10.49 2.00
N SER A 156 -0.60 10.76 1.50
CA SER A 156 -0.83 11.65 0.37
C SER A 156 -1.84 12.72 0.75
N LYS A 157 -1.50 13.99 0.45
CA LYS A 157 -2.39 15.14 0.70
C LYS A 157 -3.78 15.04 0.06
N LYS A 158 -3.93 14.25 -1.02
CA LYS A 158 -5.20 14.11 -1.75
C LYS A 158 -5.86 12.75 -1.57
N LYS A 159 -5.09 11.72 -1.22
CA LYS A 159 -5.54 10.32 -1.24
C LYS A 159 -5.58 9.68 0.14
N GLY A 160 -5.32 10.47 1.18
CA GLY A 160 -5.36 10.02 2.56
C GLY A 160 -4.13 9.19 2.95
N LEU A 161 -4.31 8.33 3.94
CA LEU A 161 -3.26 7.53 4.57
C LEU A 161 -3.49 6.05 4.23
N VAL A 162 -2.45 5.38 3.73
CA VAL A 162 -2.41 3.92 3.61
C VAL A 162 -1.35 3.40 4.56
N PHE A 163 -1.71 2.47 5.43
CA PHE A 163 -0.79 1.87 6.39
C PHE A 163 -0.91 0.35 6.34
N THR A 164 0.22 -0.33 6.22
CA THR A 164 0.32 -1.79 6.26
C THR A 164 1.24 -2.17 7.39
N HIS A 165 0.79 -3.09 8.24
CA HIS A 165 1.57 -3.70 9.31
C HIS A 165 1.35 -5.22 9.26
N GLY A 166 2.34 -5.93 8.70
CA GLY A 166 2.24 -7.37 8.50
C GLY A 166 1.10 -7.76 7.55
N LYS A 167 0.03 -8.34 8.09
CA LYS A 167 -1.19 -8.72 7.34
C LYS A 167 -2.34 -7.74 7.49
N GLN A 168 -2.15 -6.68 8.27
CA GLN A 168 -3.13 -5.63 8.47
C GLN A 168 -2.90 -4.54 7.43
N VAL A 169 -3.97 -4.06 6.79
CA VAL A 169 -3.94 -2.93 5.86
C VAL A 169 -5.04 -1.97 6.25
N PHE A 170 -4.69 -0.71 6.45
CA PHE A 170 -5.59 0.39 6.74
C PHE A 170 -5.51 1.40 5.59
N VAL A 171 -6.65 1.86 5.10
CA VAL A 171 -6.78 2.95 4.14
C VAL A 171 -7.75 3.95 4.74
N LEU A 172 -7.24 5.12 5.11
CA LEU A 172 -8.00 6.24 5.66
C LEU A 172 -8.12 7.31 4.59
N GLY A 173 -9.34 7.57 4.13
CA GLY A 173 -9.69 8.76 3.35
C GLY A 173 -10.54 9.72 4.19
N ASP A 174 -10.85 10.89 3.63
CA ASP A 174 -11.55 11.97 4.34
C ASP A 174 -12.88 11.52 4.98
N ASP A 175 -13.63 10.66 4.28
CA ASP A 175 -14.97 10.24 4.68
C ASP A 175 -15.13 8.72 4.87
N SER A 176 -14.06 7.95 4.65
CA SER A 176 -14.13 6.49 4.63
C SER A 176 -12.86 5.84 5.16
N MET A 177 -13.02 4.76 5.90
CA MET A 177 -11.96 3.89 6.36
C MET A 177 -12.15 2.49 5.80
N VAL A 178 -11.09 1.90 5.26
CA VAL A 178 -11.02 0.48 4.91
C VAL A 178 -9.95 -0.19 5.78
N SER A 179 -10.30 -1.28 6.43
CA SER A 179 -9.39 -2.14 7.18
C SER A 179 -9.45 -3.56 6.64
N VAL A 180 -8.30 -4.14 6.33
CA VAL A 180 -8.15 -5.55 5.94
C VAL A 180 -7.32 -6.24 7.01
N SER A 181 -7.83 -7.35 7.53
CA SER A 181 -7.11 -8.17 8.50
C SER A 181 -7.40 -9.65 8.28
N LYS A 182 -6.88 -10.52 9.17
CA LYS A 182 -7.17 -11.97 9.14
C LYS A 182 -8.66 -12.29 9.32
N SER A 183 -9.44 -11.39 9.93
CA SER A 183 -10.88 -11.61 10.17
C SER A 183 -11.77 -11.21 9.00
N GLY A 184 -11.27 -10.39 8.07
CA GLY A 184 -12.03 -9.93 6.91
C GLY A 184 -11.64 -8.51 6.46
N VAL A 185 -12.51 -7.93 5.64
CA VAL A 185 -12.46 -6.54 5.19
C VAL A 185 -13.59 -5.77 5.86
N ALA A 186 -13.26 -4.66 6.53
CA ALA A 186 -14.22 -3.72 7.10
C ALA A 186 -14.15 -2.39 6.35
N ILE A 187 -15.29 -1.88 5.90
CA ILE A 187 -15.42 -0.58 5.23
C ILE A 187 -16.37 0.24 6.09
N SER A 188 -15.95 1.41 6.56
CA SER A 188 -16.77 2.31 7.39
C SER A 188 -16.79 3.71 6.82
N ASP A 189 -17.92 4.39 6.90
CA ASP A 189 -18.06 5.82 6.57
C ASP A 189 -18.24 6.69 7.83
N LYS A 190 -18.10 8.01 7.67
CA LYS A 190 -18.35 9.00 8.73
C LYS A 190 -19.78 8.96 9.30
N HIS A 191 -20.73 8.37 8.57
CA HIS A 191 -22.12 8.25 8.99
C HIS A 191 -22.37 7.00 9.84
N GLY A 192 -21.36 6.17 10.06
CA GLY A 192 -21.45 4.93 10.83
C GLY A 192 -21.99 3.75 10.02
N LYS A 193 -22.16 3.90 8.70
CA LYS A 193 -22.42 2.76 7.83
C LYS A 193 -21.15 1.93 7.76
N HIS A 194 -21.28 0.65 8.09
CA HIS A 194 -20.18 -0.28 8.06
C HIS A 194 -20.58 -1.52 7.26
N ILE A 195 -19.67 -2.00 6.41
CA ILE A 195 -19.77 -3.30 5.74
C ILE A 195 -18.60 -4.14 6.22
N VAL A 196 -18.87 -5.33 6.73
CA VAL A 196 -17.85 -6.29 7.12
C VAL A 196 -17.98 -7.54 6.27
N VAL A 197 -16.95 -7.82 5.47
CA VAL A 197 -16.82 -9.04 4.65
C VAL A 197 -15.85 -9.97 5.37
N GLY A 198 -16.37 -11.00 6.04
CA GLY A 198 -15.57 -11.95 6.80
C GLY A 198 -15.87 -13.40 6.44
N LYS A 199 -15.27 -14.34 7.19
CA LYS A 199 -15.51 -15.79 7.01
C LYS A 199 -16.98 -16.19 7.19
N GLY A 200 -17.73 -15.42 7.99
CA GLY A 200 -19.16 -15.63 8.23
C GLY A 200 -20.08 -14.99 7.19
N GLY A 201 -19.56 -14.43 6.10
CA GLY A 201 -20.33 -13.71 5.08
C GLY A 201 -20.24 -12.19 5.21
N ILE A 202 -21.17 -11.49 4.53
CA ILE A 202 -21.22 -10.02 4.47
C ILE A 202 -22.24 -9.52 5.50
N HIS A 203 -21.82 -8.61 6.37
CA HIS A 203 -22.64 -7.98 7.42
C HIS A 203 -22.74 -6.48 7.16
N GLY A 204 -23.84 -5.85 7.59
CA GLY A 204 -24.04 -4.39 7.49
C GLY A 204 -24.61 -3.89 6.15
N ILE A 205 -25.02 -4.82 5.26
CA ILE A 205 -25.74 -4.51 4.00
C ILE A 205 -27.09 -3.83 4.29
N ASP A 206 -27.72 -4.22 5.39
CA ASP A 206 -28.97 -3.67 5.92
C ASP A 206 -28.91 -2.16 6.20
N ASN A 207 -27.72 -1.61 6.46
CA ASN A 207 -27.51 -0.16 6.63
C ASN A 207 -27.63 0.63 5.32
N PHE A 208 -27.76 -0.05 4.17
CA PHE A 208 -27.92 0.55 2.85
C PHE A 208 -29.33 0.30 2.34
N VAL A 209 -30.24 1.18 2.78
CA VAL A 209 -31.69 1.15 2.52
C VAL A 209 -32.04 1.12 1.00
N ASP A 210 -31.11 1.51 0.12
CA ASP A 210 -31.31 1.60 -1.34
C ASP A 210 -30.52 0.58 -2.20
N ILE A 211 -30.06 -0.54 -1.62
CA ILE A 211 -29.35 -1.56 -2.42
C ILE A 211 -30.26 -2.24 -3.46
N GLY A 212 -31.55 -2.38 -3.16
CA GLY A 212 -32.52 -3.05 -4.05
C GLY A 212 -32.56 -2.46 -5.46
N PRO A 213 -32.82 -1.14 -5.62
CA PRO A 213 -32.79 -0.47 -6.90
C PRO A 213 -31.45 -0.59 -7.64
N ILE A 214 -30.32 -0.45 -6.93
CA ILE A 214 -28.96 -0.51 -7.52
C ILE A 214 -28.64 -1.91 -8.05
N ILE A 215 -28.95 -2.96 -7.28
CA ILE A 215 -28.80 -4.35 -7.71
C ILE A 215 -29.73 -4.62 -8.90
N THR A 216 -30.97 -4.16 -8.82
CA THR A 216 -31.96 -4.36 -9.89
C THR A 216 -31.49 -3.71 -11.19
N GLU A 217 -30.97 -2.49 -11.14
CA GLU A 217 -30.42 -1.80 -12.30
C GLU A 217 -29.16 -2.49 -12.85
N SER A 218 -28.24 -2.90 -11.98
CA SER A 218 -27.00 -3.58 -12.36
C SER A 218 -27.27 -4.94 -13.03
N VAL A 219 -28.18 -5.74 -12.44
CA VAL A 219 -28.63 -7.01 -13.01
C VAL A 219 -29.39 -6.78 -14.32
N THR A 220 -30.26 -5.77 -14.36
CA THR A 220 -31.01 -5.42 -15.60
C THR A 220 -30.06 -5.02 -16.71
N ASN A 221 -29.01 -4.26 -16.42
CA ASN A 221 -28.01 -3.82 -17.40
C ASN A 221 -27.11 -4.98 -17.86
N ALA A 222 -26.68 -5.85 -16.95
CA ALA A 222 -25.98 -7.09 -17.30
C ALA A 222 -26.85 -8.05 -18.14
N MET A 223 -28.14 -8.15 -17.81
CA MET A 223 -29.11 -8.95 -18.58
C MET A 223 -29.43 -8.34 -19.94
N LYS A 224 -29.41 -7.00 -20.06
CA LYS A 224 -29.52 -6.29 -21.36
C LYS A 224 -28.30 -6.56 -22.24
N SER A 225 -27.09 -6.56 -21.69
CA SER A 225 -25.88 -6.90 -22.47
C SER A 225 -25.89 -8.36 -22.94
N LEU A 226 -26.40 -9.28 -22.11
CA LEU A 226 -26.62 -10.68 -22.47
C LEU A 226 -27.77 -10.88 -23.49
N LYS A 227 -28.81 -10.03 -23.47
CA LYS A 227 -29.84 -10.03 -24.53
C LYS A 227 -29.27 -9.61 -25.89
N GLY A 228 -28.23 -8.77 -25.92
CA GLY A 228 -27.47 -8.44 -27.15
C GLY A 228 -26.76 -9.64 -27.78
N LEU A 229 -26.40 -10.65 -26.98
CA LEU A 229 -25.78 -11.90 -27.47
C LEU A 229 -26.78 -12.89 -28.09
N LYS A 230 -28.10 -12.71 -27.90
CA LYS A 230 -29.13 -13.54 -28.58
C LYS A 230 -29.39 -13.13 -30.04
N SER A 231 -28.77 -12.05 -30.54
CA SER A 231 -28.90 -11.61 -31.93
C SER A 231 -27.96 -12.32 -32.93
N LEU A 232 -27.03 -13.18 -32.47
CA LEU A 232 -26.11 -13.90 -33.39
C LEU A 232 -26.74 -15.10 -34.11
N LYS A 233 -28.06 -15.30 -34.02
CA LYS A 233 -28.77 -16.32 -34.81
C LYS A 233 -29.12 -15.90 -36.25
N SER A 234 -28.74 -14.71 -36.72
CA SER A 234 -28.96 -14.32 -38.14
C SER A 234 -27.74 -14.45 -39.07
N MET A 235 -26.55 -14.80 -38.57
CA MET A 235 -25.36 -15.06 -39.41
C MET A 235 -25.32 -16.47 -40.04
N LYS A 236 -26.48 -17.13 -40.23
CA LYS A 236 -26.59 -18.40 -40.98
C LYS A 236 -27.29 -18.24 -42.34
N LYS A 237 -27.29 -17.04 -42.93
CA LYS A 237 -27.98 -16.77 -44.20
C LYS A 237 -27.14 -16.05 -45.25
N SER A 238 -25.88 -16.45 -45.44
CA SER A 238 -25.20 -16.26 -46.73
C SER A 238 -24.01 -17.21 -46.89
N LEU A 239 -24.30 -18.44 -47.29
CA LEU A 239 -23.39 -19.29 -48.07
C LEU A 239 -24.25 -20.44 -48.61
N LYS A 240 -25.10 -20.09 -49.59
CA LYS A 240 -25.69 -21.06 -50.51
C LYS A 240 -24.69 -21.27 -51.64
N GLY A 241 -24.07 -22.44 -51.66
CA GLY A 241 -23.36 -23.02 -52.79
C GLY A 241 -23.53 -24.54 -52.70
N PHE A 242 -24.63 -25.03 -53.29
CA PHE A 242 -25.01 -26.44 -53.52
C PHE A 242 -23.98 -27.23 -54.37
N PRO A 243 -24.18 -28.52 -54.70
CA PRO A 243 -24.93 -29.63 -54.05
C PRO A 243 -24.09 -30.93 -53.91
N TYR A 244 -24.52 -31.89 -53.08
CA TYR A 244 -24.79 -33.30 -53.43
C TYR A 244 -24.84 -34.21 -52.17
N ASP A 245 -26.01 -34.84 -52.02
CA ASP A 245 -26.31 -36.24 -51.72
C ASP A 245 -25.80 -37.03 -50.49
N ASN A 246 -26.82 -37.69 -49.92
CA ASN A 246 -26.88 -39.00 -49.27
C ASN A 246 -26.49 -39.09 -47.78
N VAL A 247 -27.50 -39.23 -46.90
CA VAL A 247 -28.16 -40.50 -46.49
C VAL A 247 -27.20 -41.32 -45.62
N ASP A 248 -27.42 -41.34 -44.30
CA ASP A 248 -27.89 -42.58 -43.67
C ASP A 248 -28.32 -42.35 -42.22
N ASP A 249 -29.33 -43.12 -41.86
CA ASP A 249 -30.06 -43.18 -40.60
C ASP A 249 -29.18 -43.62 -39.43
N PHE A 250 -29.47 -43.10 -38.23
CA PHE A 250 -29.21 -43.85 -37.00
C PHE A 250 -30.24 -43.44 -35.93
N ASP A 251 -31.31 -44.23 -35.87
CA ASP A 251 -32.24 -44.39 -34.75
C ASP A 251 -31.49 -44.70 -33.45
N TRP A 252 -32.10 -44.35 -32.30
CA TRP A 252 -32.43 -45.28 -31.21
C TRP A 252 -33.39 -44.56 -30.24
N ASP A 253 -34.62 -45.07 -30.16
CA ASP A 253 -35.67 -44.73 -29.19
C ASP A 253 -35.47 -45.44 -27.83
N ASP A 254 -36.18 -44.90 -26.83
CA ASP A 254 -36.41 -45.30 -25.42
C ASP A 254 -35.40 -44.89 -24.33
#